data_AF-A0A553YPM1-F1
#
_entry.id   AF-A0A553YPM1-F1
#
_cell.length_a   1.000
_cell.length_b   1.000
_cell.length_c   1.000
_cell.angle_alpha   90.00
_cell.angle_beta   90.00
_cell.angle_gamma   90.00
#
_symmetry.space_group_name_H-M   'P 1'
#
loop_
_entity.id
_entity.type
_entity.pdbx_description
1 polymer ?
#
loop_
_entity_poly.entity_id
_entity_poly.type
_entity_poly.pdbx_seq_one_letter_code
_entity_poly.pdbx_strand_id
1 'polypeptide(L)'
;MAVPPRPTTPPTIGAPARGTKNINKTRNGGGFNPSVNPSLTLNVKAPADNAQAHADAARAWAGHRSGAPGAGFMSNEDIRQFCEYLRKDARNRATERSMDADHLEAVLSTIPDVGGSMSGARARSRRVSRHLKRVAAAEKNIQKYIAALYGTFEREYESELRKVGKGRIQSPKRSPFGWR
;
A
#
# COMPACT_ATOMS: atom_id res chain seq x y z
N MET A 1 -9.09 -33.33 -61.78
CA MET A 1 -8.04 -32.34 -61.45
C MET A 1 -7.61 -32.58 -60.01
N ALA A 2 -6.41 -33.13 -59.80
CA ALA A 2 -5.92 -33.57 -58.49
C ALA A 2 -4.92 -32.54 -57.92
N VAL A 3 -5.09 -32.17 -56.66
CA VAL A 3 -4.24 -31.18 -55.96
C VAL A 3 -3.06 -31.91 -55.30
N PRO A 4 -1.80 -31.46 -55.45
CA PRO A 4 -0.66 -32.11 -54.80
C PRO A 4 -0.58 -31.76 -53.30
N PRO A 5 -0.15 -32.67 -52.42
CA PRO A 5 -0.05 -32.43 -50.99
C PRO A 5 1.15 -31.53 -50.63
N ARG A 6 0.95 -30.68 -49.61
CA ARG A 6 1.93 -29.73 -49.06
C ARG A 6 2.97 -30.45 -48.19
N PRO A 7 4.28 -30.19 -48.33
CA PRO A 7 5.30 -30.79 -47.48
C PRO A 7 5.31 -30.17 -46.07
N THR A 8 5.17 -31.02 -45.05
CA THR A 8 5.35 -30.68 -43.63
C THR A 8 6.79 -30.99 -43.22
N THR A 9 7.57 -29.97 -42.83
CA THR A 9 8.87 -30.17 -42.18
C THR A 9 8.72 -30.25 -40.66
N PRO A 10 9.40 -31.18 -39.97
CA PRO A 10 9.35 -31.33 -38.52
C PRO A 10 10.17 -30.25 -37.78
N PRO A 11 9.82 -29.89 -36.53
CA PRO A 11 10.62 -28.96 -35.73
C PRO A 11 11.93 -29.61 -35.28
N THR A 12 13.05 -29.02 -35.68
CA THR A 12 14.39 -29.41 -35.21
C THR A 12 14.53 -29.09 -33.72
N ILE A 13 14.65 -30.15 -32.91
CA ILE A 13 15.05 -30.11 -31.51
C ILE A 13 16.58 -30.00 -31.47
N GLY A 14 17.09 -28.81 -31.15
CA GLY A 14 18.50 -28.56 -30.86
C GLY A 14 18.81 -28.73 -29.38
N ALA A 15 19.77 -29.58 -29.05
CA ALA A 15 20.27 -29.86 -27.71
C ALA A 15 20.95 -28.64 -27.02
N PRO A 16 21.05 -28.60 -25.67
CA PRO A 16 21.41 -27.40 -24.92
C PRO A 16 22.92 -27.18 -24.80
N ALA A 17 23.41 -26.01 -25.24
CA ALA A 17 24.75 -25.53 -24.94
C ALA A 17 24.75 -24.62 -23.70
N ARG A 18 25.50 -25.06 -22.68
CA ARG A 18 25.78 -24.41 -21.39
C ARG A 18 26.54 -23.09 -21.61
N GLY A 19 26.05 -21.99 -21.04
CA GLY A 19 26.73 -20.69 -21.06
C GLY A 19 25.96 -19.61 -20.31
N THR A 20 26.08 -19.58 -18.98
CA THR A 20 25.59 -18.51 -18.11
C THR A 20 26.36 -17.21 -18.37
N LYS A 21 25.67 -16.16 -18.82
CA LYS A 21 26.19 -14.79 -18.81
C LYS A 21 25.29 -13.90 -17.96
N ASN A 22 25.72 -13.72 -16.71
CA ASN A 22 25.16 -12.74 -15.79
C ASN A 22 25.65 -11.35 -16.22
N ILE A 23 24.78 -10.55 -16.82
CA ILE A 23 25.07 -9.14 -17.11
C ILE A 23 24.64 -8.34 -15.89
N ASN A 24 25.56 -8.18 -14.93
CA ASN A 24 25.44 -7.17 -13.89
C ASN A 24 25.77 -5.81 -14.53
N LYS A 25 24.74 -5.01 -14.78
CA LYS A 25 24.87 -3.67 -15.34
C LYS A 25 24.73 -2.65 -14.21
N THR A 26 25.79 -2.50 -13.42
CA THR A 26 25.96 -1.39 -12.49
C THR A 26 26.16 -0.11 -13.30
N ARG A 27 25.08 0.65 -13.53
CA ARG A 27 25.17 2.05 -13.94
C ARG A 27 25.34 2.90 -12.68
N ASN A 28 26.58 3.26 -12.36
CA ASN A 28 26.85 4.47 -11.59
C ASN A 28 26.45 5.67 -12.45
N GLY A 29 25.45 6.42 -12.00
CA GLY A 29 25.03 7.66 -12.63
C GLY A 29 23.86 8.29 -11.89
N GLY A 30 24.16 9.24 -11.00
CA GLY A 30 23.19 10.19 -10.44
C GLY A 30 22.55 9.78 -9.11
N GLY A 31 23.36 9.60 -8.06
CA GLY A 31 22.87 9.44 -6.69
C GLY A 31 22.85 10.79 -5.96
N PHE A 32 21.65 11.34 -5.75
CA PHE A 32 21.41 12.47 -4.86
C PHE A 32 21.51 11.96 -3.41
N ASN A 33 22.43 12.52 -2.62
CA ASN A 33 22.61 12.24 -1.20
C ASN A 33 22.18 13.47 -0.40
N PRO A 34 21.03 13.46 0.32
CA PRO A 34 20.75 14.48 1.30
C PRO A 34 20.97 13.92 2.72
N SER A 35 22.21 13.96 3.20
CA SER A 35 22.46 14.11 4.63
C SER A 35 22.20 15.58 5.00
N VAL A 36 21.01 15.89 5.49
CA VAL A 36 20.74 17.19 6.14
C VAL A 36 19.91 16.91 7.39
N ASN A 37 20.56 17.00 8.55
CA ASN A 37 19.90 17.09 9.85
C ASN A 37 19.10 18.40 9.94
N PRO A 38 17.87 18.39 10.45
CA PRO A 38 17.33 19.55 11.14
C PRO A 38 16.96 19.16 12.58
N SER A 39 17.75 19.60 13.55
CA SER A 39 17.28 19.70 14.93
C SER A 39 16.28 20.85 15.01
N LEU A 40 15.04 20.55 15.40
CA LEU A 40 14.00 21.56 15.60
C LEU A 40 13.53 21.50 17.05
N THR A 41 14.06 22.39 17.89
CA THR A 41 13.54 22.67 19.23
C THR A 41 12.37 23.63 19.12
N LEU A 42 11.15 23.12 19.31
CA LEU A 42 9.92 23.92 19.39
C LEU A 42 9.45 23.98 20.84
N ASN A 43 9.49 25.18 21.42
CA ASN A 43 8.88 25.48 22.71
C ASN A 43 7.63 26.34 22.45
N VAL A 44 6.44 25.76 22.60
CA VAL A 44 5.16 26.45 22.36
C VAL A 44 4.34 26.43 23.65
N LYS A 45 4.09 27.61 24.23
CA LYS A 45 3.06 27.80 25.27
C LYS A 45 1.72 28.07 24.57
N ALA A 46 0.71 27.23 24.79
CA ALA A 46 -0.66 27.42 24.31
C ALA A 46 -1.59 27.93 25.43
N PRO A 47 -2.63 28.75 25.13
CA PRO A 47 -3.62 29.20 26.10
C PRO A 47 -4.65 28.11 26.42
N ALA A 48 -5.21 28.16 27.63
CA ALA A 48 -5.79 27.02 28.35
C ALA A 48 -7.27 26.67 28.07
N ASP A 49 -7.95 27.31 27.10
CA ASP A 49 -9.42 27.36 27.16
C ASP A 49 -10.17 26.49 26.12
N ASN A 50 -9.51 25.53 25.48
CA ASN A 50 -10.18 24.55 24.60
C ASN A 50 -9.51 23.17 24.59
N ALA A 51 -9.22 22.64 25.78
CA ALA A 51 -8.52 21.36 25.96
C ALA A 51 -9.35 20.11 25.59
N GLN A 52 -10.68 20.21 25.47
CA GLN A 52 -11.52 19.03 25.24
C GLN A 52 -11.62 18.64 23.74
N ALA A 53 -11.85 19.60 22.84
CA ALA A 53 -12.07 19.32 21.42
C ALA A 53 -10.77 18.98 20.66
N HIS A 54 -9.63 19.48 21.12
CA HIS A 54 -8.33 19.13 20.57
C HIS A 54 -7.75 17.85 21.15
N ALA A 55 -8.29 17.28 22.23
CA ALA A 55 -7.78 16.01 22.77
C ALA A 55 -8.05 14.82 21.83
N ASP A 56 -9.16 14.83 21.09
CA ASP A 56 -9.50 13.74 20.17
C ASP A 56 -8.74 13.85 18.83
N ALA A 57 -8.53 15.07 18.34
CA ALA A 57 -7.68 15.33 17.18
C ALA A 57 -6.18 15.17 17.51
N ALA A 58 -5.75 15.55 18.71
CA ALA A 58 -4.38 15.33 19.17
C ALA A 58 -4.13 13.86 19.53
N ARG A 59 -5.11 13.06 19.97
CA ARG A 59 -4.94 11.60 20.04
C ARG A 59 -4.76 10.95 18.67
N ALA A 60 -5.32 11.54 17.61
CA ALA A 60 -5.12 11.08 16.25
C ALA A 60 -3.71 11.39 15.70
N TRP A 61 -2.97 12.35 16.30
CA TRP A 61 -1.68 12.85 15.75
C TRP A 61 -0.50 12.91 16.76
N ALA A 62 -0.72 12.75 18.07
CA ALA A 62 0.30 12.79 19.13
C ALA A 62 0.91 11.41 19.42
N GLY A 63 1.15 10.65 18.35
CA GLY A 63 1.90 9.41 18.40
C GLY A 63 2.96 9.40 17.33
N HIS A 64 4.07 10.12 17.45
CA HIS A 64 5.26 9.77 16.67
C HIS A 64 5.99 8.52 17.26
N ARG A 65 5.18 7.57 17.73
CA ARG A 65 5.39 6.12 17.96
C ARG A 65 4.20 5.32 17.33
N SER A 66 3.47 5.91 16.39
CA SER A 66 2.14 5.47 15.92
C SER A 66 2.23 4.44 14.80
N GLY A 67 2.19 3.16 15.15
CA GLY A 67 1.72 2.13 14.22
C GLY A 67 0.24 2.34 13.85
N ALA A 68 -0.28 1.55 12.91
CA ALA A 68 -1.70 1.52 12.59
C ALA A 68 -2.56 1.26 13.87
N PRO A 69 -3.80 1.79 13.95
CA PRO A 69 -4.74 1.46 15.02
C PRO A 69 -4.85 -0.05 15.17
N GLY A 70 -4.80 -0.58 16.39
CA GLY A 70 -4.92 -2.02 16.62
C GLY A 70 -3.70 -2.86 16.22
N ALA A 71 -2.59 -2.26 15.76
CA ALA A 71 -1.36 -2.98 15.42
C ALA A 71 -0.64 -3.61 16.63
N GLY A 72 -1.20 -3.48 17.83
CA GLY A 72 -0.79 -4.23 19.01
C GLY A 72 -1.24 -5.69 18.99
N PHE A 73 -2.33 -6.03 18.26
CA PHE A 73 -2.87 -7.39 18.16
C PHE A 73 -3.07 -8.11 19.51
N MET A 74 -3.33 -7.36 20.59
CA MET A 74 -3.45 -7.92 21.95
C MET A 74 -4.89 -8.33 22.27
N SER A 75 -5.87 -7.81 21.52
CA SER A 75 -7.29 -8.13 21.68
C SER A 75 -7.97 -8.40 20.32
N ASN A 76 -9.13 -9.08 20.35
CA ASN A 76 -9.95 -9.27 19.15
C ASN A 76 -10.41 -7.91 18.58
N GLU A 77 -10.71 -6.97 19.47
CA GLU A 77 -11.08 -5.60 19.11
C GLU A 77 -9.92 -4.88 18.40
N ASP A 78 -8.68 -5.09 18.83
CA ASP A 78 -7.49 -4.54 18.15
C ASP A 78 -7.38 -5.08 16.71
N ILE A 79 -7.59 -6.38 16.52
CA ILE A 79 -7.53 -7.02 15.19
C ILE A 79 -8.62 -6.45 14.28
N ARG A 80 -9.83 -6.27 14.80
CA ARG A 80 -10.95 -5.65 14.09
C ARG A 80 -10.63 -4.21 13.70
N GLN A 81 -10.13 -3.40 14.64
CA GLN A 81 -9.76 -2.01 14.39
C GLN A 81 -8.64 -1.87 13.36
N PHE A 82 -7.64 -2.76 13.39
CA PHE A 82 -6.57 -2.80 12.41
C PHE A 82 -7.08 -3.12 11.01
N CYS A 83 -7.95 -4.12 10.87
CA CYS A 83 -8.54 -4.48 9.58
C CYS A 83 -9.41 -3.35 9.02
N GLU A 84 -10.20 -2.68 9.87
CA GLU A 84 -11.02 -1.54 9.47
C GLU A 84 -10.18 -0.33 9.06
N TYR A 85 -9.08 -0.06 9.78
CA TYR A 85 -8.11 0.95 9.38
C TYR A 85 -7.53 0.66 7.99
N LEU A 86 -7.01 -0.55 7.77
CA LEU A 86 -6.44 -0.94 6.49
C LEU A 86 -7.46 -0.86 5.35
N ARG A 87 -8.73 -1.21 5.60
CA ARG A 87 -9.80 -1.13 4.60
C ARG A 87 -10.07 0.31 4.18
N LYS A 88 -10.08 1.26 5.14
CA LYS A 88 -10.25 2.69 4.87
C LYS A 88 -9.05 3.27 4.13
N ASP A 89 -7.85 2.99 4.62
CA ASP A 89 -6.59 3.45 4.03
C ASP A 89 -6.40 2.94 2.60
N ALA A 90 -6.65 1.64 2.34
CA ALA A 90 -6.57 1.09 0.99
C ALA A 90 -7.59 1.70 0.03
N ARG A 91 -8.81 2.01 0.50
CA ARG A 91 -9.82 2.70 -0.31
C ARG A 91 -9.35 4.11 -0.69
N ASN A 92 -8.83 4.87 0.26
CA ASN A 92 -8.34 6.23 0.03
C ASN A 92 -7.17 6.24 -0.96
N ARG A 93 -6.21 5.33 -0.77
CA ARG A 93 -5.08 5.16 -1.70
C ARG A 93 -5.57 4.87 -3.12
N ALA A 94 -6.49 3.92 -3.27
CA ALA A 94 -7.03 3.56 -4.59
C ALA A 94 -7.70 4.76 -5.30
N THR A 95 -8.40 5.62 -4.54
CA THR A 95 -9.00 6.84 -5.09
C THR A 95 -7.94 7.88 -5.45
N GLU A 96 -7.00 8.15 -4.56
CA GLU A 96 -5.91 9.10 -4.79
C GLU A 96 -5.07 8.70 -6.01
N ARG A 97 -4.71 7.42 -6.14
CA ARG A 97 -3.96 6.91 -7.31
C ARG A 97 -4.71 7.00 -8.61
N SER A 98 -6.05 6.90 -8.58
CA SER A 98 -6.85 7.12 -9.77
C SER A 98 -6.84 8.59 -10.20
N MET A 99 -6.92 9.51 -9.23
CA MET A 99 -6.84 10.95 -9.48
C MET A 99 -5.45 11.37 -9.96
N ASP A 100 -4.39 10.83 -9.36
CA ASP A 100 -3.01 11.05 -9.80
C ASP A 100 -2.80 10.62 -11.26
N ALA A 101 -3.41 9.50 -11.66
CA ALA A 101 -3.32 8.99 -13.03
C ALA A 101 -3.97 9.93 -14.05
N ASP A 102 -5.11 10.51 -13.70
CA ASP A 102 -5.83 11.45 -14.57
C ASP A 102 -5.12 12.80 -14.62
N HIS A 103 -4.59 13.28 -13.48
CA HIS A 103 -3.77 14.48 -13.43
C HIS A 103 -2.50 14.33 -14.28
N LEU A 104 -1.81 13.21 -14.16
CA LEU A 104 -0.61 12.92 -14.94
C LEU A 104 -0.90 12.86 -16.44
N GLU A 105 -2.02 12.24 -16.84
CA GLU A 105 -2.43 12.19 -18.25
C GLU A 105 -2.76 13.58 -18.78
N ALA A 106 -3.47 14.39 -17.99
CA ALA A 106 -3.84 15.76 -18.35
C ALA A 106 -2.58 16.62 -18.56
N VAL A 107 -1.64 16.63 -17.60
CA VAL A 107 -0.39 17.40 -17.69
C VAL A 107 0.47 16.95 -18.87
N LEU A 108 0.63 15.64 -19.08
CA LEU A 108 1.47 15.14 -20.18
C LEU A 108 0.83 15.36 -21.56
N SER A 109 -0.50 15.48 -21.63
CA SER A 109 -1.20 15.68 -22.90
C SER A 109 -1.05 17.09 -23.49
N THR A 110 -0.62 18.06 -22.68
CA THR A 110 -0.41 19.45 -23.13
C THR A 110 0.98 19.69 -23.72
N ILE A 111 1.92 18.76 -23.53
CA ILE A 111 3.29 18.88 -24.02
C ILE A 111 3.37 18.33 -25.46
N PRO A 112 3.66 19.17 -26.48
CA PRO A 112 3.72 18.71 -27.86
C PRO A 112 4.86 17.71 -28.10
N ASP A 113 4.72 16.87 -29.13
CA ASP A 113 5.81 15.98 -29.57
C ASP A 113 6.94 16.77 -30.25
N VAL A 114 8.10 16.15 -30.45
CA VAL A 114 9.28 16.73 -31.12
C VAL A 114 8.95 17.25 -32.52
N GLY A 115 7.97 16.62 -33.20
CA GLY A 115 7.42 17.08 -34.48
C GLY A 115 6.22 18.03 -34.37
N GLY A 116 5.93 18.60 -33.19
CA GLY A 116 4.79 19.49 -32.92
C GLY A 116 3.41 18.79 -32.86
N SER A 117 3.36 17.48 -33.06
CA SER A 117 2.08 16.74 -33.06
C SER A 117 1.49 16.56 -31.67
N MET A 118 0.27 17.04 -31.48
CA MET A 118 -0.51 16.84 -30.25
C MET A 118 -1.10 15.42 -30.15
N SER A 119 -1.34 14.74 -31.27
CA SER A 119 -1.89 13.38 -31.26
C SER A 119 -0.85 12.36 -30.76
N GLY A 120 0.40 12.51 -31.19
CA GLY A 120 1.54 11.73 -30.69
C GLY A 120 1.79 11.93 -29.19
N ALA A 121 1.74 13.19 -28.74
CA ALA A 121 1.82 13.56 -27.33
C ALA A 121 0.76 12.84 -26.46
N ARG A 122 -0.51 12.91 -26.87
CA ARG A 122 -1.63 12.22 -26.18
C ARG A 122 -1.47 10.70 -26.17
N ALA A 123 -0.92 10.11 -27.22
CA ALA A 123 -0.66 8.67 -27.24
C ALA A 123 0.43 8.28 -26.24
N ARG A 124 1.47 9.09 -26.07
CA ARG A 124 2.52 8.86 -25.08
C ARG A 124 2.05 9.09 -23.65
N SER A 125 1.27 10.15 -23.39
CA SER A 125 0.72 10.42 -22.06
C SER A 125 -0.09 9.22 -21.56
N ARG A 126 -0.96 8.65 -22.40
CA ARG A 126 -1.71 7.41 -22.11
C ARG A 126 -0.83 6.21 -21.79
N ARG A 127 0.32 6.06 -22.49
CA ARG A 127 1.25 4.96 -22.23
C ARG A 127 1.92 5.09 -20.87
N VAL A 128 2.18 6.30 -20.40
CA VAL A 128 2.74 6.55 -19.06
C VAL A 128 1.64 6.41 -18.00
N SER A 129 0.50 7.08 -18.18
CA SER A 129 -0.61 7.06 -17.22
C SER A 129 -1.18 5.64 -17.02
N ARG A 130 -1.08 4.74 -18.01
CA ARG A 130 -1.49 3.33 -17.86
C ARG A 130 -0.83 2.64 -16.67
N HIS A 131 0.43 2.97 -16.36
CA HIS A 131 1.16 2.32 -15.28
C HIS A 131 0.58 2.74 -13.93
N LEU A 132 0.23 4.01 -13.78
CA LEU A 132 -0.42 4.52 -12.59
C LEU A 132 -1.86 3.98 -12.45
N LYS A 133 -2.59 3.85 -13.56
CA LYS A 133 -3.90 3.14 -13.58
C LYS A 133 -3.78 1.68 -13.14
N ARG A 134 -2.70 0.99 -13.48
CA ARG A 134 -2.41 -0.37 -12.99
C ARG A 134 -2.11 -0.39 -11.49
N VAL A 135 -1.39 0.60 -10.97
CA VAL A 135 -1.17 0.75 -9.52
C VAL A 135 -2.51 0.92 -8.80
N ALA A 136 -3.38 1.81 -9.27
CA ALA A 136 -4.72 1.97 -8.69
C ALA A 136 -5.55 0.68 -8.74
N ALA A 137 -5.44 -0.11 -9.83
CA ALA A 137 -6.09 -1.42 -9.91
C ALA A 137 -5.51 -2.44 -8.93
N ALA A 138 -4.19 -2.42 -8.69
CA ALA A 138 -3.55 -3.26 -7.69
C ALA A 138 -4.00 -2.90 -6.27
N GLU A 139 -4.16 -1.61 -5.96
CA GLU A 139 -4.68 -1.16 -4.66
C GLU A 139 -6.13 -1.60 -4.43
N LYS A 140 -6.97 -1.59 -5.47
CA LYS A 140 -8.31 -2.20 -5.39
C LYS A 140 -8.26 -3.70 -5.08
N ASN A 141 -7.25 -4.41 -5.59
CA ASN A 141 -7.07 -5.82 -5.25
C ASN A 141 -6.53 -6.00 -3.82
N ILE A 142 -5.62 -5.14 -3.37
CA ILE A 142 -5.17 -5.09 -1.96
C ILE A 142 -6.39 -4.93 -1.03
N GLN A 143 -7.32 -4.03 -1.37
CA GLN A 143 -8.55 -3.84 -0.60
C GLN A 143 -9.40 -5.13 -0.49
N LYS A 144 -9.47 -5.94 -1.55
CA LYS A 144 -10.18 -7.24 -1.52
C LYS A 144 -9.51 -8.22 -0.55
N TYR A 145 -8.18 -8.30 -0.57
CA TYR A 145 -7.45 -9.17 0.35
C TYR A 145 -7.56 -8.72 1.80
N ILE A 146 -7.52 -7.41 2.06
CA ILE A 146 -7.76 -6.85 3.40
C ILE A 146 -9.17 -7.20 3.88
N ALA A 147 -10.17 -7.09 3.00
CA ALA A 147 -11.54 -7.46 3.35
C ALA A 147 -11.69 -8.95 3.68
N ALA A 148 -10.95 -9.83 3.01
CA ALA A 148 -10.94 -11.25 3.29
C ALA A 148 -10.22 -11.60 4.60
N LEU A 149 -9.21 -10.82 5.01
CA LEU A 149 -8.35 -11.08 6.18
C LEU A 149 -9.15 -11.30 7.47
N TYR A 150 -10.03 -10.35 7.83
CA TYR A 150 -10.84 -10.48 9.05
C TYR A 150 -11.81 -11.67 8.97
N GLY A 151 -12.43 -11.88 7.80
CA GLY A 151 -13.34 -13.02 7.60
C GLY A 151 -12.63 -14.39 7.60
N THR A 152 -11.36 -14.47 7.21
CA THR A 152 -10.53 -15.68 7.42
C THR A 152 -10.13 -15.83 8.89
N PHE A 153 -9.79 -14.72 9.56
CA PHE A 153 -9.41 -14.75 10.98
C PHE A 153 -10.55 -15.26 11.85
N GLU A 154 -11.77 -14.78 11.65
CA GLU A 154 -12.94 -15.29 12.36
C GLU A 154 -13.14 -16.79 12.09
N ARG A 155 -13.10 -17.23 10.84
CA ARG A 155 -13.32 -18.66 10.51
C ARG A 155 -12.31 -19.61 11.16
N GLU A 156 -11.04 -19.26 11.14
CA GLU A 156 -9.98 -20.13 11.68
C GLU A 156 -9.90 -20.06 13.22
N TYR A 157 -9.98 -18.85 13.79
CA TYR A 157 -9.70 -18.64 15.21
C TYR A 157 -10.93 -18.52 16.10
N GLU A 158 -12.16 -18.43 15.57
CA GLU A 158 -13.37 -18.34 16.41
C GLU A 158 -13.56 -19.57 17.31
N SER A 159 -13.19 -20.76 16.82
CA SER A 159 -13.27 -22.01 17.60
C SER A 159 -12.31 -22.02 18.79
N GLU A 160 -11.12 -21.44 18.64
CA GLU A 160 -10.11 -21.30 19.69
C GLU A 160 -10.45 -20.15 20.64
N LEU A 161 -10.95 -19.03 20.10
CA LEU A 161 -11.38 -17.87 20.89
C LEU A 161 -12.59 -18.19 21.76
N ARG A 162 -13.54 -19.02 21.31
CA ARG A 162 -14.66 -19.49 22.15
C ARG A 162 -14.18 -20.37 23.31
N LYS A 163 -13.11 -21.14 23.13
CA LYS A 163 -12.48 -21.96 24.19
C LYS A 163 -11.71 -21.08 25.18
N VAL A 164 -10.97 -20.09 24.69
CA VAL A 164 -10.14 -19.19 25.54
C VAL A 164 -10.99 -18.09 26.23
N GLY A 165 -12.04 -17.60 25.59
CA GLY A 165 -12.89 -16.50 26.06
C GLY A 165 -13.72 -16.84 27.31
N LYS A 166 -13.95 -18.12 27.60
CA LYS A 166 -14.54 -18.56 28.89
C LYS A 166 -13.51 -18.72 30.02
N GLY A 167 -12.21 -18.75 29.72
CA GLY A 167 -11.14 -18.99 30.69
C GLY A 167 -10.23 -17.81 31.00
N ARG A 168 -10.25 -16.74 30.19
CA ARG A 168 -9.51 -15.49 30.44
C ARG A 168 -10.45 -14.30 30.59
N ILE A 169 -11.26 -14.31 31.64
CA ILE A 169 -11.61 -13.03 32.28
C ILE A 169 -10.28 -12.48 32.79
N GLN A 170 -9.70 -11.51 32.08
CA GLN A 170 -8.56 -10.75 32.59
C GLN A 170 -9.00 -10.22 33.96
N SER A 171 -8.43 -10.77 35.03
CA SER A 171 -8.70 -10.27 36.38
C SER A 171 -8.47 -8.76 36.34
N PRO A 172 -9.47 -7.94 36.77
CA PRO A 172 -9.31 -6.50 36.74
C PRO A 172 -8.01 -6.18 37.48
N LYS A 173 -7.08 -5.46 36.83
CA LYS A 173 -5.83 -5.04 37.46
C LYS A 173 -6.22 -4.31 38.74
N ARG A 174 -6.03 -4.97 39.89
CA ARG A 174 -6.30 -4.39 41.20
C ARG A 174 -5.45 -3.13 41.29
N SER A 175 -6.11 -1.98 41.27
CA SER A 175 -5.46 -0.71 41.62
C SER A 175 -4.86 -0.88 43.02
N PRO A 176 -3.58 -0.59 43.24
CA PRO A 176 -2.99 -0.67 44.56
C PRO A 176 -3.73 0.30 45.48
N PHE A 177 -4.28 -0.24 46.56
CA PHE A 177 -4.97 0.52 47.58
C PHE A 177 -3.99 1.50 48.23
N GLY A 178 -4.19 2.80 48.02
CA GLY A 178 -3.35 3.86 48.57
C GLY A 178 -3.88 4.32 49.91
N TRP A 179 -3.06 4.27 50.95
CA TRP A 179 -3.27 5.01 52.18
C TRP A 179 -2.53 6.34 52.08
N ARG A 180 -3.27 7.40 51.75
CA ARG A 180 -2.88 8.79 52.00
C ARG A 180 -4.10 9.55 52.47
#